data_AF-A0A3C2BY30-F1
#
_entry.id   AF-A0A3C2BY30-F1
#
_cell.length_a   1.000
_cell.length_b   1.000
_cell.length_c   1.000
_cell.angle_alpha   90.00
_cell.angle_beta   90.00
_cell.angle_gamma   90.00
#
_symmetry.space_group_name_H-M   'P 1'
#
loop_
_entity.id
_entity.type
_entity.pdbx_description
1 polymer ?
#
loop_
_entity_poly.entity_id
_entity_poly.type
_entity_poly.pdbx_seq_one_letter_code
_entity_poly.pdbx_strand_id
1 'polypeptide(L)' 'MPTGAEEAVELLEAVREDLSAVSLPLALAGVEQARQDARNAVAQLDDYILPRYRSLDAPLLAVVGGSTGAGKSTLVN' A
#
# COMPACT_ATOMS: atom_id res chain seq x y z
N MET A 1 2.88 2.82 -25.64
CA MET A 1 3.68 2.57 -24.43
C MET A 1 2.80 2.96 -23.28
N PRO A 2 2.45 2.06 -22.34
CA PRO A 2 1.73 2.47 -21.16
C PRO A 2 2.52 3.58 -20.47
N THR A 3 1.83 4.62 -20.04
CA THR A 3 2.47 5.70 -19.28
C THR A 3 2.91 5.12 -17.93
N GLY A 4 4.05 5.54 -17.37
CA GLY A 4 4.51 5.03 -16.07
C GLY A 4 3.49 5.17 -14.92
N ALA A 5 2.46 6.01 -15.09
CA ALA A 5 1.32 6.09 -14.20
C ALA A 5 0.40 4.85 -14.25
N GLU A 6 0.16 4.26 -15.43
CA GLU A 6 -0.65 3.04 -15.58
C GLU A 6 0.06 1.83 -14.96
N GLU A 7 1.36 1.68 -15.22
CA GLU A 7 2.20 0.63 -14.60
C GLU A 7 2.21 0.77 -13.06
N ALA A 8 2.25 2.01 -12.54
CA ALA A 8 2.16 2.24 -11.10
C ALA A 8 0.79 1.87 -10.52
N VAL A 9 -0.31 2.11 -11.24
CA VAL A 9 -1.65 1.71 -10.80
C VAL A 9 -1.76 0.20 -10.73
N GLU A 10 -1.30 -0.51 -11.76
CA GLU A 10 -1.29 -1.99 -11.78
C GLU A 10 -0.51 -2.57 -10.61
N LEU A 11 0.68 -2.01 -10.33
CA LEU A 11 1.49 -2.44 -9.18
C LEU A 11 0.77 -2.19 -7.84
N LEU A 12 0.13 -1.04 -7.68
CA LEU A 12 -0.60 -0.70 -6.46
C LEU A 12 -1.85 -1.58 -6.27
N GLU A 13 -2.52 -1.96 -7.36
CA GLU A 13 -3.63 -2.92 -7.34
C GLU A 13 -3.17 -4.31 -6.91
N ALA A 14 -2.03 -4.78 -7.43
CA ALA A 14 -1.43 -6.06 -7.03
C ALA A 14 -1.07 -6.06 -5.53
N VAL A 15 -0.43 -4.99 -5.03
CA VAL A 15 -0.12 -4.86 -3.59
C VAL A 15 -1.39 -4.85 -2.74
N ARG A 16 -2.45 -4.17 -3.20
CA ARG A 16 -3.74 -4.13 -2.52
C ARG A 16 -4.35 -5.53 -2.43
N GLU A 17 -4.29 -6.30 -3.51
CA GLU A 17 -4.77 -7.69 -3.54
C GLU A 17 -4.00 -8.56 -2.55
N ASP A 18 -2.66 -8.53 -2.60
CA ASP A 18 -1.79 -9.29 -1.71
C ASP A 18 -2.07 -8.98 -0.24
N LEU A 19 -2.16 -7.70 0.13
CA LEU A 19 -2.47 -7.27 1.50
C LEU A 19 -3.86 -7.73 1.96
N SER A 20 -4.84 -7.75 1.06
CA SER A 20 -6.19 -8.22 1.37
C SER A 20 -6.27 -9.74 1.55
N ALA A 21 -5.34 -10.48 0.94
CA ALA A 21 -5.20 -11.92 1.06
C ALA A 21 -4.33 -12.35 2.25
N VAL A 22 -3.67 -11.42 2.95
CA VAL A 22 -2.85 -11.74 4.14
C VAL A 22 -3.71 -12.39 5.21
N SER A 23 -3.44 -13.67 5.46
CA SER A 23 -3.99 -14.40 6.60
C SER A 23 -2.88 -14.68 7.61
N LEU A 24 -3.13 -14.34 8.88
CA LEU A 24 -2.23 -14.61 9.99
C LEU A 24 -2.93 -15.56 10.99
N PRO A 25 -3.01 -16.87 10.70
CA PRO A 25 -3.87 -17.79 11.46
C PRO A 25 -3.31 -18.13 12.84
N LEU A 26 -2.00 -17.99 13.05
CA LEU A 26 -1.35 -18.28 14.32
C LEU A 26 -1.52 -17.12 15.29
N ALA A 27 -1.98 -17.40 16.52
CA ALA A 27 -2.17 -16.41 17.57
C ALA A 27 -0.84 -16.08 18.28
N LEU A 28 0.10 -15.48 17.55
CA LEU A 28 1.39 -15.02 18.07
C LEU A 28 1.29 -13.59 18.64
N ALA A 29 2.24 -13.21 19.48
CA ALA A 29 2.35 -11.83 19.95
C ALA A 29 2.47 -10.87 18.76
N GLY A 30 1.69 -9.78 18.78
CA GLY A 30 1.65 -8.78 17.71
C GLY A 30 0.76 -9.13 16.51
N VAL A 31 0.11 -10.31 16.48
CA VAL A 31 -0.73 -10.72 15.35
C VAL A 31 -1.89 -9.76 15.08
N GLU A 32 -2.54 -9.24 16.12
CA GLU A 32 -3.68 -8.34 15.91
C GLU A 32 -3.24 -6.97 15.38
N GLN A 33 -2.07 -6.49 15.81
CA GLN A 33 -1.48 -5.28 15.26
C GLN A 33 -1.14 -5.47 13.78
N ALA A 34 -0.50 -6.59 13.42
CA ALA A 34 -0.17 -6.89 12.02
C ALA A 34 -1.43 -7.01 11.13
N ARG A 35 -2.51 -7.61 11.64
CA ARG A 35 -3.81 -7.64 10.94
C ARG A 35 -4.39 -6.24 10.78
N GLN A 36 -4.30 -5.40 11.81
CA GLN A 36 -4.78 -4.03 11.74
C GLN A 36 -3.96 -3.19 10.75
N ASP A 37 -2.65 -3.37 10.71
CA ASP A 37 -1.76 -2.68 9.78
C ASP A 37 -2.08 -3.05 8.33
N ALA A 38 -2.32 -4.34 8.03
CA ALA A 38 -2.76 -4.80 6.72
C ALA A 38 -4.11 -4.18 6.32
N ARG A 39 -5.10 -4.18 7.23
CA ARG A 39 -6.41 -3.54 6.98
C ARG A 39 -6.27 -2.04 6.70
N ASN A 40 -5.45 -1.34 7.49
CA ASN A 40 -5.20 0.09 7.33
C ASN A 40 -4.52 0.40 5.99
N ALA A 41 -3.55 -0.42 5.58
CA ALA A 41 -2.86 -0.25 4.30
C ALA A 41 -3.80 -0.46 3.11
N VAL A 42 -4.66 -1.49 3.14
CA VAL A 42 -5.70 -1.70 2.12
C VAL A 42 -6.65 -0.50 2.06
N ALA A 43 -7.14 -0.02 3.22
CA ALA A 43 -8.02 1.15 3.26
C ALA A 43 -7.33 2.41 2.70
N GLN A 44 -6.05 2.63 2.98
CA GLN A 44 -5.31 3.76 2.43
C GLN A 44 -5.15 3.67 0.89
N LEU A 45 -4.92 2.46 0.36
CA LEU A 45 -4.85 2.23 -1.08
C LEU A 45 -6.21 2.51 -1.74
N ASP A 46 -7.28 1.97 -1.19
CA ASP A 46 -8.65 2.09 -1.72
C ASP A 46 -9.21 3.52 -1.59
N ASP A 47 -9.01 4.19 -0.45
CA ASP A 47 -9.66 5.47 -0.14
C ASP A 47 -8.86 6.69 -0.59
N TYR A 48 -7.53 6.57 -0.73
CA TYR A 48 -6.66 7.73 -0.92
C TYR A 48 -5.75 7.65 -2.14
N ILE A 49 -5.04 6.52 -2.33
CA ILE A 49 -3.95 6.43 -3.32
C ILE A 49 -4.49 6.09 -4.71
N LEU A 50 -5.23 4.99 -4.87
CA LEU A 50 -5.78 4.57 -6.17
C LEU A 50 -6.75 5.60 -6.77
N PRO A 51 -7.68 6.21 -5.99
CA PRO A 51 -8.54 7.26 -6.52
C PRO A 51 -7.75 8.48 -7.03
N ARG A 52 -6.65 8.83 -6.36
CA ARG A 52 -5.76 9.89 -6.82
C ARG A 52 -5.07 9.50 -8.11
N TYR A 53 -4.36 8.38 -8.15
CA TYR A 53 -3.64 7.92 -9.35
C TYR A 53 -4.53 7.86 -10.61
N ARG A 54 -5.76 7.37 -10.47
CA ARG A 54 -6.72 7.27 -11.59
C ARG A 54 -7.31 8.61 -12.05
N SER A 55 -7.24 9.65 -11.23
CA SER A 55 -7.81 10.98 -11.53
C SER A 55 -6.79 11.98 -12.04
N LEU A 56 -5.53 11.57 -12.26
CA LEU A 56 -4.44 12.51 -12.46
C LEU A 56 -4.00 12.67 -13.91
N ASP A 57 -4.39 13.82 -14.45
CA ASP A 57 -3.64 14.60 -15.45
C ASP A 57 -2.41 15.33 -14.85
N ALA A 58 -1.94 14.99 -13.63
CA ALA A 58 -0.86 15.72 -12.92
C ALA A 58 0.02 14.83 -11.99
N PRO A 59 1.27 15.21 -11.67
CA PRO A 59 2.18 14.38 -10.86
C PRO A 59 1.76 14.27 -9.37
N LEU A 60 1.85 13.05 -8.81
CA LEU A 60 1.57 12.77 -7.39
C LEU A 60 2.74 13.04 -6.46
N LEU A 61 2.44 13.63 -5.30
CA LEU A 61 3.33 13.70 -4.15
C LEU A 61 2.82 12.73 -3.07
N ALA A 62 3.57 11.67 -2.79
CA ALA A 62 3.28 10.73 -1.71
C ALA A 62 4.28 10.93 -0.55
N VAL A 63 3.79 10.84 0.69
CA VAL A 63 4.62 10.91 1.91
C VAL A 63 4.65 9.53 2.55
N VAL A 64 5.84 8.93 2.65
CA VAL A 64 6.03 7.62 3.29
C VAL A 64 6.32 7.81 4.79
N GLY A 65 5.33 7.51 5.63
CA GLY A 65 5.43 7.55 7.10
C GLY A 65 5.57 6.15 7.72
N GLY A 66 6.24 6.03 8.87
CA GLY A 66 6.51 4.76 9.55
C GLY A 66 7.52 4.93 10.69
N SER A 67 7.61 3.98 11.63
CA SER A 67 8.66 4.00 12.65
C SER A 67 10.04 3.68 12.04
N THR A 68 11.13 4.00 12.73
CA THR A 68 12.47 3.55 12.33
C THR A 68 12.50 2.03 12.24
N GLY A 69 12.97 1.48 11.11
CA GLY A 69 13.01 0.02 10.88
C GLY A 69 11.75 -0.59 10.24
N ALA A 70 10.66 0.15 10.05
CA ALA A 70 9.43 -0.34 9.41
C ALA A 70 9.52 -0.58 7.89
N GLY A 71 10.73 -0.62 7.31
CA GLY A 71 10.92 -0.83 5.88
C GLY A 71 10.62 0.37 4.98
N LYS A 72 10.44 1.59 5.53
CA LYS A 72 10.25 2.81 4.71
C LYS A 72 11.27 2.93 3.58
N SER A 73 12.55 2.68 3.86
CA SER A 73 13.64 2.75 2.86
C SER A 73 13.52 1.72 1.74
N THR A 74 12.77 0.63 1.94
CA THR A 74 12.46 -0.37 0.91
C THR A 74 11.30 0.07 0.02
N LEU A 75 10.44 0.96 0.52
CA LEU A 75 9.31 1.54 -0.22
C LEU A 75 9.71 2.75 -1.08
N VAL A 76 10.82 3.44 -0.75
CA VAL A 76 11.30 4.63 -1.47
C VAL A 76 12.51 4.41 -2.37
N ASN A 77 13.21 3.28 -2.27
CA ASN A 77 14.32 2.90 -3.16
C ASN A 77 13.87 1.82 -4.15
#